data_AF-A0AAW7SKE9-F1
#
_entry.id   AF-A0AAW7SKE9-F1
#
_cell.length_a   1.000
_cell.length_b   1.000
_cell.length_c   1.000
_cell.angle_alpha   90.00
_cell.angle_beta   90.00
_cell.angle_gamma   90.00
#
_symmetry.space_group_name_H-M   'P 1'
#
loop_
_entity.id
_entity.type
_entity.pdbx_description
1 polymer ?
#
loop_
_entity_poly.entity_id
_entity_poly.type
_entity_poly.pdbx_seq_one_letter_code
_entity_poly.pdbx_strand_id
1 'polypeptide(L)'
;MLDRVRAIAGLHEPSRNIPYNYTSFSDREIVIRLLGEEAWSVLDELRAERRTGRSARLLCEVLGDIWVVRRNPYLQDDLLDNRTRRAFLIATLHDRLSEIARRRRVSVSGWYDAAGRERASRVEMLEAAAQRAVDEFADEFDKMAELRRRATKALGR
;
A
#
# COMPACT_ATOMS: atom_id res chain seq x y z
N MET A 1 31.68 -9.27 -20.79
CA MET A 1 32.59 -9.27 -19.60
C MET A 1 32.80 -7.89 -18.99
N LEU A 2 32.31 -6.80 -19.62
CA LEU A 2 32.29 -5.44 -19.06
C LEU A 2 30.98 -5.07 -18.33
N ASP A 3 29.98 -5.96 -18.34
CA ASP A 3 28.73 -5.81 -17.57
C ASP A 3 28.86 -6.22 -16.09
N ARG A 4 29.98 -6.82 -15.69
CA ARG A 4 30.20 -7.32 -14.32
C ARG A 4 30.90 -6.34 -13.37
N VAL A 5 31.27 -5.14 -13.83
CA VAL A 5 32.00 -4.12 -13.03
C VAL A 5 31.19 -2.83 -12.79
N ARG A 6 30.01 -2.67 -13.39
CA ARG A 6 29.10 -1.53 -13.12
C ARG A 6 28.32 -1.68 -11.78
N ALA A 7 29.03 -2.10 -10.75
CA ALA A 7 28.62 -2.07 -9.35
C ALA A 7 29.53 -1.17 -8.50
N ILE A 8 30.38 -0.33 -9.09
CA ILE A 8 31.28 0.53 -8.32
C ILE A 8 30.73 1.97 -8.33
N ALA A 9 29.93 2.25 -7.30
CA ALA A 9 29.40 3.55 -6.89
C ALA A 9 28.43 4.27 -7.85
N GLY A 10 27.13 3.93 -7.73
CA GLY A 10 26.03 4.87 -8.02
C GLY A 10 25.14 4.52 -9.21
N LEU A 11 24.20 3.57 -9.07
CA LEU A 11 23.16 3.35 -10.08
C LEU A 11 21.78 3.38 -9.42
N HIS A 12 21.30 4.61 -9.20
CA HIS A 12 19.94 5.03 -8.83
C HIS A 12 19.33 4.35 -7.57
N GLU A 13 19.05 5.12 -6.50
CA GLU A 13 17.73 4.97 -5.88
C GLU A 13 16.79 5.85 -6.73
N PRO A 14 16.05 5.31 -7.72
CA PRO A 14 15.12 6.12 -8.48
C PRO A 14 13.89 6.34 -7.61
N SER A 15 13.70 7.58 -7.15
CA SER A 15 12.43 8.15 -6.67
C SER A 15 11.46 7.14 -6.05
N ARG A 16 11.71 6.75 -4.79
CA ARG A 16 10.71 5.97 -4.04
C ARG A 16 9.40 6.73 -3.97
N ASN A 17 8.30 6.04 -4.26
CA ASN A 17 6.96 6.58 -4.13
C ASN A 17 6.33 6.18 -2.79
N ILE A 18 6.70 5.02 -2.24
CA ILE A 18 6.27 4.61 -0.90
C ILE A 18 7.02 5.45 0.14
N PRO A 19 6.29 6.15 1.03
CA PRO A 19 6.93 6.89 2.11
C PRO A 19 7.70 5.95 3.02
N TYR A 20 8.81 6.47 3.54
CA TYR A 20 9.66 5.85 4.53
C TYR A 20 10.54 4.68 4.05
N ASN A 21 11.85 4.85 4.21
CA ASN A 21 12.86 3.85 3.89
C ASN A 21 13.32 3.11 5.16
N TYR A 22 12.42 2.32 5.75
CA TYR A 22 12.71 1.58 6.98
C TYR A 22 13.07 0.10 6.75
N THR A 23 13.06 -0.36 5.49
CA THR A 23 13.44 -1.73 5.11
C THR A 23 14.14 -1.75 3.76
N SER A 24 14.94 -2.79 3.48
CA SER A 24 15.61 -3.01 2.20
C SER A 24 14.67 -3.40 1.04
N PHE A 25 13.36 -3.47 1.29
CA PHE A 25 12.37 -3.79 0.26
C PHE A 25 12.12 -2.59 -0.64
N SER A 26 12.08 -2.85 -1.94
CA SER A 26 11.69 -1.91 -2.98
C SER A 26 10.17 -1.69 -3.02
N ASP A 27 9.73 -0.57 -3.62
CA ASP A 27 8.31 -0.30 -3.89
C ASP A 27 7.62 -1.49 -4.60
N ARG A 28 8.31 -2.10 -5.58
CA ARG A 28 7.82 -3.29 -6.30
C ARG A 28 7.54 -4.44 -5.35
N GLU A 29 8.51 -4.76 -4.50
CA GLU A 29 8.40 -5.89 -3.58
C GLU A 29 7.30 -5.69 -2.54
N ILE A 30 7.10 -4.45 -2.09
CA ILE A 30 6.02 -4.10 -1.16
C ILE A 30 4.67 -4.24 -1.87
N VAL A 31 4.51 -3.66 -3.06
CA VAL A 31 3.27 -3.75 -3.84
C VAL A 31 2.92 -5.20 -4.13
N ILE A 32 3.86 -6.02 -4.57
CA ILE A 32 3.61 -7.44 -4.88
C ILE A 32 3.16 -8.21 -3.63
N ARG A 33 3.79 -7.97 -2.47
CA ARG A 33 3.43 -8.65 -1.22
C ARG A 33 2.07 -8.23 -0.69
N LEU A 34 1.67 -6.98 -0.90
CA LEU A 34 0.42 -6.44 -0.39
C LEU A 34 -0.75 -6.67 -1.35
N LEU A 35 -0.53 -6.51 -2.66
CA LEU A 35 -1.58 -6.46 -3.68
C LEU A 35 -1.46 -7.53 -4.77
N GLY A 36 -0.33 -8.24 -4.86
CA GLY A 36 -0.05 -9.23 -5.90
C GLY A 36 0.68 -8.69 -7.12
N GLU A 37 1.15 -9.61 -7.98
CA GLU A 37 1.92 -9.27 -9.19
C GLU A 37 1.10 -8.52 -10.25
N GLU A 38 -0.17 -8.88 -10.40
CA GLU A 38 -1.08 -8.24 -11.35
C GLU A 38 -1.22 -6.74 -11.04
N ALA A 39 -1.41 -6.40 -9.76
CA ALA A 39 -1.50 -5.01 -9.31
C ALA A 39 -0.20 -4.23 -9.57
N TRP A 40 0.97 -4.87 -9.42
CA TRP A 40 2.23 -4.25 -9.80
C TRP A 40 2.29 -3.95 -11.30
N SER A 41 1.91 -4.90 -12.16
CA SER A 41 1.89 -4.70 -13.63
C SER A 41 1.03 -3.51 -14.02
N VAL A 42 -0.20 -3.46 -13.48
CA VAL A 42 -1.15 -2.37 -13.76
C VAL A 42 -0.61 -1.02 -13.24
N LEU A 43 0.00 -1.00 -12.06
CA LEU A 43 0.58 0.22 -11.49
C LEU A 43 1.76 0.74 -12.33
N ASP A 44 2.60 -0.16 -12.86
CA ASP A 44 3.75 0.19 -13.68
C ASP A 44 3.32 0.79 -15.04
N GLU A 45 2.30 0.18 -15.68
CA GLU A 45 1.68 0.72 -16.89
C GLU A 45 1.11 2.13 -16.66
N LEU A 46 0.36 2.32 -15.58
CA LEU A 46 -0.23 3.63 -15.23
C LEU A 46 0.84 4.69 -14.92
N ARG A 47 1.99 4.30 -14.37
CA ARG A 47 3.13 5.20 -14.12
C ARG A 47 3.79 5.64 -15.43
N ALA A 48 3.90 4.75 -16.42
CA ALA A 48 4.43 5.08 -17.74
C ALA A 48 3.58 6.16 -18.45
N GLU A 49 2.27 6.19 -18.21
CA GLU A 49 1.36 7.19 -18.77
C GLU A 49 1.51 8.60 -18.16
N ARG A 50 2.28 8.80 -17.09
CA ARG A 50 2.60 10.10 -16.43
C ARG A 50 1.40 11.01 -16.06
N ARG A 51 0.17 10.48 -16.00
CA ARG A 51 -1.06 11.26 -15.77
C ARG A 51 -1.68 11.10 -14.38
N THR A 52 -1.26 10.10 -13.59
CA THR A 52 -1.91 9.69 -12.33
C THR A 52 -1.10 10.02 -11.08
N GLY A 53 -0.23 11.04 -11.12
CA GLY A 53 0.76 11.29 -10.06
C GLY A 53 0.19 11.39 -8.64
N ARG A 54 -0.97 12.03 -8.44
CA ARG A 54 -1.57 12.17 -7.09
C ARG A 54 -2.26 10.90 -6.60
N SER A 55 -3.01 10.20 -7.45
CA SER A 55 -3.64 8.93 -7.05
C SER A 55 -2.60 7.84 -6.79
N ALA A 56 -1.55 7.77 -7.61
CA ALA A 56 -0.43 6.87 -7.40
C ALA A 56 0.30 7.16 -6.08
N ARG A 57 0.50 8.44 -5.75
CA ARG A 57 1.08 8.84 -4.46
C ARG A 57 0.22 8.42 -3.27
N LEU A 58 -1.09 8.70 -3.31
CA LEU A 58 -2.02 8.28 -2.25
C LEU A 58 -2.00 6.76 -2.05
N LEU A 59 -1.98 5.99 -3.14
CA LEU A 59 -1.87 4.53 -3.07
C LEU A 59 -0.55 4.12 -2.40
N CYS A 60 0.57 4.73 -2.79
CA CYS A 60 1.87 4.42 -2.18
C CYS A 60 1.93 4.83 -0.70
N GLU A 61 1.27 5.92 -0.29
CA GLU A 61 1.11 6.32 1.11
C GLU A 61 0.32 5.27 1.91
N VAL A 62 -0.80 4.77 1.37
CA VAL A 62 -1.59 3.70 2.00
C VAL A 62 -0.76 2.43 2.18
N LEU A 63 -0.06 1.99 1.13
CA LEU A 63 0.77 0.79 1.18
C LEU A 63 1.97 0.95 2.12
N GLY A 64 2.55 2.15 2.19
CA GLY A 64 3.63 2.48 3.12
C GLY A 64 3.18 2.39 4.58
N ASP A 65 2.02 2.93 4.91
CA ASP A 65 1.47 2.90 6.27
C ASP A 65 1.15 1.46 6.73
N ILE A 66 0.60 0.62 5.84
CA ILE A 66 0.42 -0.81 6.14
C ILE A 66 1.78 -1.48 6.37
N TRP A 67 2.72 -1.24 5.45
CA TRP A 67 4.03 -1.90 5.48
C TRP A 67 4.84 -1.53 6.73
N VAL A 68 4.87 -0.25 7.10
CA VAL A 68 5.64 0.21 8.28
C VAL A 68 5.11 -0.42 9.56
N VAL A 69 3.79 -0.55 9.70
CA VAL A 69 3.19 -1.18 10.89
C VAL A 69 3.48 -2.68 10.92
N ARG A 70 3.33 -3.39 9.79
CA ARG A 70 3.65 -4.83 9.71
C ARG A 70 5.12 -5.15 9.98
N ARG A 71 6.02 -4.19 9.79
CA ARG A 71 7.48 -4.38 9.96
C ARG A 71 8.04 -3.77 11.24
N ASN A 72 7.22 -3.09 12.04
CA ASN A 72 7.64 -2.47 13.28
C ASN A 72 6.83 -3.02 14.47
N PRO A 73 7.39 -3.98 15.23
CA PRO A 73 6.71 -4.57 16.39
C PRO A 73 6.21 -3.54 17.40
N TYR A 74 6.95 -2.44 17.61
CA TYR A 74 6.56 -1.40 18.56
C TYR A 74 5.31 -0.63 18.12
N LEU A 75 5.16 -0.37 16.81
CA LEU A 75 3.92 0.23 16.29
C LEU A 75 2.76 -0.76 16.37
N GLN A 76 3.03 -2.03 16.11
CA GLN A 76 2.02 -3.08 16.23
C GLN A 76 1.52 -3.20 17.68
N ASP A 77 2.43 -3.19 18.65
CA ASP A 77 2.11 -3.22 20.09
C ASP A 77 1.29 -1.99 20.50
N ASP A 78 1.73 -0.79 20.14
CA ASP A 78 1.03 0.46 20.43
C ASP A 78 -0.40 0.48 19.84
N LEU A 79 -0.58 -0.01 18.61
CA LEU A 79 -1.89 -0.09 17.96
C LEU A 79 -2.78 -1.21 18.53
N LEU A 80 -2.20 -2.29 19.05
CA LEU A 80 -2.95 -3.32 19.77
C LEU A 80 -3.45 -2.82 21.13
N ASP A 81 -2.64 -2.00 21.81
CA ASP A 81 -2.98 -1.45 23.12
C ASP A 81 -3.94 -0.24 23.02
N ASN A 82 -3.86 0.53 21.93
CA ASN A 82 -4.68 1.72 21.72
C ASN A 82 -5.67 1.56 20.55
N ARG A 83 -6.87 1.06 20.87
CA ARG A 83 -7.98 0.87 19.89
C ARG A 83 -8.39 2.14 19.16
N THR A 84 -8.33 3.30 19.81
CA THR A 84 -8.70 4.59 19.20
C THR A 84 -7.68 4.96 18.13
N ARG A 85 -6.38 4.82 18.43
CA ARG A 85 -5.31 5.08 17.47
C ARG A 85 -5.36 4.13 16.27
N ARG A 86 -5.64 2.85 16.53
CA ARG A 86 -5.91 1.84 15.49
C ARG A 86 -7.08 2.24 14.59
N ALA A 87 -8.23 2.58 15.17
CA ALA A 87 -9.41 2.99 14.40
C ALA A 87 -9.13 4.24 13.55
N PHE A 88 -8.41 5.22 14.10
CA PHE A 88 -8.02 6.42 13.38
C PHE A 88 -7.09 6.13 12.19
N LEU A 89 -6.09 5.25 12.36
CA LEU A 89 -5.22 4.81 11.27
C LEU A 89 -6.04 4.17 10.15
N ILE A 90 -6.86 3.16 10.49
CA ILE A 90 -7.68 2.44 9.51
C ILE A 90 -8.63 3.40 8.77
N ALA A 91 -9.32 4.29 9.48
CA ALA A 91 -10.16 5.32 8.87
C ALA A 91 -9.39 6.21 7.88
N THR A 92 -8.19 6.65 8.27
CA THR A 92 -7.31 7.47 7.40
C THR A 92 -6.93 6.73 6.11
N LEU A 93 -6.66 5.42 6.19
CA LEU A 93 -6.36 4.61 5.00
C LEU A 93 -7.57 4.54 4.06
N HIS A 94 -8.77 4.28 4.58
CA HIS A 94 -10.01 4.27 3.79
C HIS A 94 -10.33 5.64 3.18
N ASP A 95 -10.11 6.73 3.90
CA ASP A 95 -10.34 8.09 3.40
C ASP A 95 -9.44 8.40 2.19
N ARG A 96 -8.17 7.96 2.24
CA ARG A 96 -7.24 8.09 1.10
C ARG A 96 -7.68 7.26 -0.10
N LEU A 97 -8.14 6.03 0.12
CA LEU A 97 -8.69 5.20 -0.97
C LEU A 97 -9.96 5.83 -1.57
N SER A 98 -10.82 6.40 -0.73
CA SER A 98 -12.02 7.12 -1.17
C SER A 98 -11.69 8.35 -2.02
N GLU A 99 -10.61 9.07 -1.69
CA GLU A 99 -10.10 10.18 -2.51
C GLU A 99 -9.57 9.70 -3.88
N ILE A 100 -8.93 8.52 -3.95
CA ILE A 100 -8.54 7.90 -5.23
C ILE A 100 -9.78 7.60 -6.08
N ALA A 101 -10.80 6.98 -5.47
CA ALA A 101 -12.07 6.65 -6.11
C ALA A 101 -12.76 7.90 -6.68
N ARG A 102 -12.82 8.97 -5.89
CA ARG A 102 -13.40 10.26 -6.29
C ARG A 102 -12.67 10.84 -7.50
N ARG A 103 -11.34 10.83 -7.49
CA ARG A 103 -10.51 11.33 -8.61
C ARG A 103 -10.74 10.54 -9.89
N ARG A 104 -10.83 9.21 -9.78
CA ARG A 104 -11.15 8.33 -10.91
C ARG A 104 -12.47 8.73 -11.55
N ARG A 105 -13.54 8.89 -10.76
CA ARG A 105 -14.87 9.31 -11.27
C ARG A 105 -14.83 10.66 -11.97
N VAL A 106 -14.16 11.65 -11.38
CA VAL A 106 -13.97 12.98 -12.01
C VAL A 106 -13.20 12.85 -13.33
N SER A 107 -12.14 12.05 -13.39
CA SER A 107 -11.37 11.86 -14.62
C SER A 107 -12.18 11.24 -15.75
N VAL A 108 -13.10 10.31 -15.45
CA VAL A 108 -13.99 9.69 -16.44
C VAL A 108 -14.98 10.71 -17.00
N SER A 109 -15.53 11.58 -16.14
CA SER A 109 -16.51 12.59 -16.58
C SER A 109 -15.93 13.66 -17.52
N GLY A 110 -14.61 13.88 -17.48
CA GLY A 110 -13.91 14.85 -18.34
C GLY A 110 -13.32 14.28 -19.64
N TRP A 111 -13.22 12.95 -19.77
CA TRP A 111 -12.55 12.28 -20.90
C TRP A 111 -13.50 11.23 -21.51
N TYR A 112 -14.11 11.55 -22.65
CA TYR A 112 -15.06 10.67 -23.34
C TYR A 112 -14.41 9.63 -24.28
N ASP A 113 -13.07 9.52 -24.29
CA ASP A 113 -12.37 8.56 -25.14
C ASP A 113 -12.25 7.16 -24.52
N ALA A 114 -12.02 6.15 -25.35
CA ALA A 114 -11.88 4.76 -24.89
C ALA A 114 -10.68 4.59 -23.94
N ALA A 115 -9.58 5.32 -24.19
CA ALA A 115 -8.38 5.29 -23.37
C ALA A 115 -8.61 5.81 -21.94
N GLY A 116 -9.47 6.82 -21.76
CA GLY A 116 -9.87 7.32 -20.44
C GLY A 116 -10.63 6.29 -19.62
N ARG A 117 -11.55 5.56 -20.27
CA ARG A 117 -12.33 4.49 -19.63
C ARG A 117 -11.47 3.29 -19.22
N GLU A 118 -10.56 2.87 -20.10
CA GLU A 118 -9.63 1.78 -19.80
C GLU A 118 -8.73 2.12 -18.61
N ARG A 119 -8.15 3.33 -18.60
CA ARG A 119 -7.37 3.82 -17.46
C ARG A 119 -8.17 3.83 -16.16
N ALA A 120 -9.41 4.28 -16.21
CA ALA A 120 -10.26 4.30 -15.02
C ALA A 120 -10.53 2.89 -14.49
N SER A 121 -10.75 1.92 -15.38
CA SER A 121 -10.90 0.51 -15.00
C SER A 121 -9.63 -0.05 -14.32
N ARG A 122 -8.45 0.27 -14.86
CA ARG A 122 -7.15 -0.09 -14.24
C ARG A 122 -7.00 0.52 -12.85
N VAL A 123 -7.35 1.80 -12.67
CA VAL A 123 -7.33 2.46 -11.35
C VAL A 123 -8.33 1.83 -10.38
N GLU A 124 -9.51 1.45 -10.85
CA GLU A 124 -10.53 0.77 -10.03
C GLU A 124 -10.07 -0.61 -9.56
N MET A 125 -9.37 -1.36 -10.40
CA MET A 125 -8.75 -2.63 -10.03
C MET A 125 -7.73 -2.45 -8.89
N LEU A 126 -6.85 -1.45 -9.00
CA LEU A 126 -5.88 -1.13 -7.94
C LEU A 126 -6.54 -0.65 -6.65
N GLU A 127 -7.57 0.19 -6.77
CA GLU A 127 -8.40 0.66 -5.66
C GLU A 127 -9.01 -0.53 -4.91
N ALA A 128 -9.63 -1.47 -5.62
CA ALA A 128 -10.24 -2.66 -5.03
C ALA A 128 -9.20 -3.59 -4.38
N ALA A 129 -8.02 -3.76 -4.98
CA ALA A 129 -6.94 -4.53 -4.38
C ALA A 129 -6.43 -3.89 -3.08
N ALA A 130 -6.23 -2.57 -3.09
CA ALA A 130 -5.79 -1.84 -1.91
C ALA A 130 -6.84 -1.84 -0.80
N GLN A 131 -8.12 -1.77 -1.15
CA GLN A 131 -9.23 -1.87 -0.20
C GLN A 131 -9.19 -3.21 0.54
N ARG A 132 -9.05 -4.32 -0.19
CA ARG A 132 -8.89 -5.65 0.43
C ARG A 132 -7.67 -5.72 1.34
N ALA A 133 -6.55 -5.12 0.96
CA ALA A 133 -5.34 -5.11 1.78
C ALA A 133 -5.51 -4.30 3.08
N VAL A 134 -6.26 -3.18 3.06
CA VAL A 134 -6.61 -2.42 4.26
C VAL A 134 -7.53 -3.23 5.17
N ASP A 135 -8.55 -3.90 4.60
CA ASP A 135 -9.50 -4.72 5.35
C ASP A 135 -8.79 -5.90 6.03
N GLU A 136 -7.92 -6.60 5.30
CA GLU A 136 -7.12 -7.69 5.86
C GLU A 136 -6.18 -7.19 6.96
N PHE A 137 -5.53 -6.05 6.76
CA PHE A 137 -4.68 -5.42 7.77
C PHE A 137 -5.46 -5.02 9.03
N ALA A 138 -6.71 -4.55 8.90
CA ALA A 138 -7.57 -4.27 10.04
C ALA A 138 -7.89 -5.56 10.82
N ASP A 139 -8.26 -6.64 10.11
CA ASP A 139 -8.59 -7.94 10.70
C ASP A 139 -7.40 -8.60 11.41
N GLU A 140 -6.17 -8.37 10.96
CA GLU A 140 -4.95 -8.88 11.60
C GLU A 140 -4.86 -8.49 13.07
N PHE A 141 -5.27 -7.27 13.45
CA PHE A 141 -5.22 -6.84 14.83
C PHE A 141 -6.17 -7.61 15.74
N ASP A 142 -7.37 -7.92 15.25
CA ASP A 142 -8.35 -8.66 16.04
C ASP A 142 -7.93 -10.13 16.19
N LYS A 143 -7.39 -10.74 15.13
CA LYS A 143 -6.74 -12.06 15.19
C LYS A 143 -5.59 -12.08 16.18
N MET A 144 -4.73 -11.06 16.16
CA MET A 144 -3.58 -10.96 17.06
C MET A 144 -4.01 -10.76 18.52
N ALA A 145 -5.02 -9.93 18.77
CA ALA A 145 -5.59 -9.75 20.10
C ALA A 145 -6.20 -11.04 20.66
N GLU A 146 -6.83 -11.87 19.82
CA GLU A 146 -7.29 -13.20 20.21
C GLU A 146 -6.13 -14.15 20.55
N LEU A 147 -5.10 -14.20 19.71
CA LEU A 147 -3.91 -15.01 19.96
C LEU A 147 -3.22 -14.63 21.28
N ARG A 148 -3.08 -13.32 21.56
CA ARG A 148 -2.54 -12.83 22.84
C ARG A 148 -3.36 -13.32 24.03
N ARG A 149 -4.69 -13.17 24.00
CA ARG A 149 -5.58 -13.65 25.07
C ARG A 149 -5.40 -15.16 25.32
N ARG A 150 -5.31 -15.96 24.26
CA ARG A 150 -5.10 -17.41 24.35
C ARG A 150 -3.73 -17.75 24.93
N ALA A 151 -2.67 -17.08 24.47
CA ALA A 151 -1.31 -17.29 24.96
C ALA A 151 -1.20 -16.92 26.45
N THR A 152 -1.74 -15.77 26.87
CA THR A 152 -1.78 -15.36 28.28
C THR A 152 -2.52 -16.37 29.15
N LYS A 153 -3.65 -16.92 28.69
CA LYS A 153 -4.38 -17.95 29.44
C LYS A 153 -3.60 -19.27 29.56
N ALA A 154 -2.83 -19.65 28.54
CA ALA A 154 -2.09 -20.90 28.52
C ALA A 154 -0.73 -20.83 29.25
N LEU A 155 -0.08 -19.66 29.22
CA LEU A 155 1.29 -19.46 29.71
C LEU A 155 1.36 -18.57 30.96
N GLY A 156 0.28 -17.88 31.32
CA GLY A 156 0.18 -17.13 32.57
C GLY A 156 0.08 -18.10 33.74
N ARG A 157 1.19 -18.25 34.47
CA ARG A 157 1.21 -18.75 35.85
C ARG A 157 0.86 -17.62 36.81
#